data_AF-A0A444FJF4-F1
#
_entry.id   AF-A0A444FJF4-F1
#
_cell.length_a   1.000
_cell.length_b   1.000
_cell.length_c   1.000
_cell.angle_alpha   90.00
_cell.angle_beta   90.00
_cell.angle_gamma   90.00
#
_symmetry.space_group_name_H-M   'P 1'
#
loop_
_entity.id
_entity.type
_entity.pdbx_description
1 polymer ?
#
loop_
_entity_poly.entity_id
_entity_poly.type
_entity_poly.pdbx_seq_one_letter_code
_entity_poly.pdbx_strand_id
1 'polypeptide(L)'
;MTMSGDGPDFVKWSEQFISQERGRRIVHYYLEDASGDSHLAVVGTERSLRHMLYVVSEKFCQVYGSNKLGLSSLKWRSRREVVDWLASFLPAKACDSHTSSTSLTLSLEVHLS
;
A
#
# COMPACT_ATOMS: atom_id res chain seq x y z
N MET A 1 3.23 -31.32 -9.42
CA MET A 1 3.89 -30.47 -10.43
C MET A 1 2.88 -29.44 -10.92
N THR A 2 2.99 -28.21 -10.41
CA THR A 2 2.67 -26.97 -11.14
C THR A 2 3.63 -25.91 -10.60
N MET A 3 4.74 -25.73 -11.31
CA MET A 3 5.58 -24.55 -11.19
C MET A 3 4.77 -23.37 -11.75
N SER A 4 3.95 -22.73 -10.93
CA SER A 4 3.37 -21.44 -11.30
C SER A 4 4.35 -20.38 -10.82
N GLY A 5 5.18 -19.89 -11.74
CA GLY A 5 6.01 -18.72 -11.55
C GLY A 5 5.15 -17.46 -11.44
N ASP A 6 4.43 -17.34 -10.33
CA ASP A 6 3.70 -16.15 -9.94
C ASP A 6 4.37 -15.62 -8.65
N GLY A 7 4.39 -14.30 -8.48
CA GLY A 7 5.01 -13.66 -7.32
C GLY A 7 4.38 -14.12 -5.99
N PRO A 8 4.86 -13.60 -4.85
CA PRO A 8 4.27 -13.92 -3.55
C PRO A 8 2.78 -13.59 -3.54
N ASP A 9 2.00 -14.47 -2.90
CA ASP A 9 0.58 -14.27 -2.68
C ASP A 9 0.39 -13.16 -1.63
N PHE A 10 0.16 -11.94 -2.10
CA PHE A 10 -0.09 -10.80 -1.22
C PHE A 10 -1.50 -10.84 -0.66
N VAL A 11 -1.64 -10.68 0.65
CA VAL A 11 -2.92 -10.82 1.36
C VAL A 11 -3.47 -9.50 1.88
N LYS A 12 -2.61 -8.51 2.10
CA LYS A 12 -3.01 -7.15 2.49
C LYS A 12 -1.95 -6.11 2.14
N TRP A 13 -2.31 -4.84 2.23
CA TRP A 13 -1.38 -3.72 2.17
C TRP A 13 -1.54 -2.80 3.38
N SER A 14 -0.51 -2.01 3.69
CA SER A 14 -0.53 -1.02 4.76
C SER A 14 0.13 0.30 4.33
N GLU A 15 -0.24 1.39 5.00
CA GLU A 15 0.30 2.74 4.79
C GLU A 15 1.00 3.19 6.08
N GLN A 16 2.22 3.72 5.94
CA GLN A 16 3.01 4.21 7.06
C GLN A 16 3.61 5.59 6.75
N PHE A 17 3.32 6.58 7.60
CA PHE A 17 3.96 7.90 7.51
C PHE A 17 5.34 7.87 8.17
N ILE A 18 6.37 8.12 7.38
CA ILE A 18 7.76 8.20 7.86
C ILE A 18 8.11 9.64 8.26
N SER A 19 7.59 10.62 7.52
CA SER A 19 7.69 12.05 7.82
C SER A 19 6.37 12.74 7.50
N GLN A 20 5.92 13.61 8.39
CA GLN A 20 4.70 14.42 8.20
C GLN A 20 5.00 15.93 8.06
N GLU A 21 6.28 16.33 8.15
CA GLU A 21 6.70 17.72 8.04
C GLU A 21 6.29 18.30 6.68
N ARG A 22 5.62 19.45 6.68
CA ARG A 22 5.15 20.11 5.45
C ARG A 22 6.34 20.48 4.57
N GLY A 23 6.28 20.09 3.30
CA GLY A 23 7.37 20.22 2.32
C GLY A 23 8.34 19.03 2.29
N ARG A 24 8.24 18.09 3.23
CA ARG A 24 9.13 16.93 3.40
C ARG A 24 8.38 15.67 3.83
N ARG A 25 7.10 15.59 3.50
CA ARG A 25 6.29 14.42 3.83
C ARG A 25 6.81 13.19 3.10
N ILE A 26 6.89 12.08 3.81
CA ILE A 26 7.28 10.76 3.28
C ILE A 26 6.27 9.74 3.79
N VAL A 27 5.71 8.96 2.87
CA VAL A 27 4.78 7.87 3.18
C VAL A 27 5.24 6.62 2.44
N HIS A 28 5.24 5.50 3.15
CA HIS A 28 5.56 4.19 2.61
C HIS A 28 4.31 3.35 2.52
N TYR A 29 4.22 2.56 1.45
CA TYR A 29 3.20 1.54 1.29
C TYR A 29 3.85 0.17 1.21
N TYR A 30 3.33 -0.75 2.00
CA TYR A 30 3.82 -2.12 2.08
C TYR A 30 2.77 -3.08 1.56
N LEU A 31 3.21 -4.16 0.92
CA LEU A 31 2.41 -5.34 0.67
C LEU A 31 2.88 -6.44 1.63
N GLU A 32 1.95 -7.10 2.30
CA GLU A 32 2.24 -8.24 3.16
C GLU A 32 1.86 -9.53 2.44
N ASP A 33 2.78 -10.50 2.44
CA ASP A 33 2.53 -11.82 1.86
C ASP A 33 1.85 -12.78 2.85
N ALA A 34 1.45 -13.95 2.35
CA ALA A 34 0.81 -14.99 3.16
C ALA A 34 1.70 -15.54 4.30
N SER A 35 3.01 -15.29 4.28
CA SER A 35 3.94 -15.66 5.36
C SER A 35 4.00 -14.59 6.46
N GLY A 36 3.42 -13.42 6.22
CA GLY A 36 3.46 -12.26 7.12
C GLY A 36 4.64 -11.32 6.87
N ASP A 37 5.44 -11.55 5.81
CA ASP A 37 6.55 -10.67 5.47
C ASP A 37 6.04 -9.40 4.78
N SER A 38 6.56 -8.25 5.22
CA SER A 38 6.18 -6.93 4.69
C SER A 38 7.20 -6.40 3.69
N HIS A 39 6.72 -6.10 2.48
CA HIS A 39 7.54 -5.68 1.34
C HIS A 39 7.25 -4.23 0.98
N LEU A 40 8.27 -3.35 1.06
CA LEU A 40 8.12 -1.94 0.70
C LEU A 40 7.85 -1.82 -0.80
N ALA A 41 6.61 -1.54 -1.18
CA ALA A 41 6.16 -1.54 -2.56
C ALA A 41 6.21 -0.15 -3.20
N VAL A 42 5.75 0.88 -2.50
CA VAL A 42 5.67 2.27 -3.02
C VAL A 42 6.18 3.26 -2.00
N VAL A 43 6.90 4.28 -2.47
CA VAL A 43 7.36 5.42 -1.69
C VAL A 43 6.71 6.68 -2.23
N GLY A 44 5.93 7.35 -1.38
CA GLY A 44 5.38 8.68 -1.60
C GLY A 44 6.27 9.75 -0.98
N THR A 45 6.65 10.75 -1.78
CA THR A 45 7.48 11.88 -1.34
C THR A 45 6.85 13.20 -1.75
N GLU A 46 6.94 14.21 -0.90
CA GLU A 46 6.59 15.58 -1.28
C GLU A 46 7.68 16.18 -2.15
N ARG A 47 7.37 16.51 -3.41
CA ARG A 47 8.32 17.16 -4.34
C ARG A 47 8.24 18.68 -4.29
N SER A 48 7.08 19.20 -3.94
CA SER A 48 6.81 20.62 -3.66
C SER A 48 5.62 20.70 -2.71
N LEU A 49 5.35 21.89 -2.16
CA LEU A 49 4.28 22.06 -1.16
C LEU A 49 2.96 21.48 -1.66
N ARG A 50 2.42 20.48 -0.94
CA ARG A 50 1.16 19.78 -1.24
C ARG A 50 1.18 18.88 -2.48
N HIS A 51 2.33 18.69 -3.12
CA HIS A 51 2.45 17.83 -4.30
C HIS A 51 3.23 16.57 -3.95
N MET A 52 2.47 15.50 -3.76
CA MET A 52 3.01 14.16 -3.60
C MET A 52 3.40 13.56 -4.96
N LEU A 53 4.49 12.81 -4.96
CA LEU A 53 4.87 11.89 -6.01
C LEU A 53 5.08 10.51 -5.40
N TYR A 54 4.45 9.51 -6.00
CA TYR A 54 4.55 8.12 -5.56
C TYR A 54 5.28 7.30 -6.63
N VAL A 55 6.25 6.50 -6.21
CA VAL A 55 7.06 5.66 -7.09
C VAL A 55 7.19 4.26 -6.52
N VAL A 56 7.24 3.26 -7.39
CA VAL A 56 7.54 1.89 -6.97
C VAL A 56 8.95 1.83 -6.42
N SER A 57 9.11 1.11 -5.31
CA SER A 57 10.41 0.82 -4.69
C SER A 57 11.28 0.01 -5.66
N GLU A 58 12.52 0.45 -5.86
CA GLU A 58 13.48 -0.23 -6.74
C GLU A 58 13.70 -1.69 -6.31
N LYS A 59 13.83 -1.92 -5.00
CA LYS A 59 13.98 -3.28 -4.43
C LYS A 59 12.75 -4.14 -4.75
N PHE A 60 11.55 -3.59 -4.64
CA PHE A 60 10.32 -4.31 -4.99
C PHE A 60 10.28 -4.66 -6.47
N CYS A 61 10.64 -3.71 -7.33
CA CYS A 61 10.72 -3.94 -8.77
C CYS A 61 11.80 -4.99 -9.14
N GLN A 62 12.92 -5.05 -8.41
CA GLN A 62 13.95 -6.03 -8.69
C GLN A 62 13.52 -7.45 -8.32
N VAL A 63 12.80 -7.61 -7.21
CA VAL A 63 12.35 -8.92 -6.72
C VAL A 63 11.12 -9.41 -7.48
N TYR A 64 10.17 -8.51 -7.80
CA TYR A 64 8.86 -8.87 -8.34
C TYR A 64 8.58 -8.34 -9.76
N GLY A 65 9.48 -7.54 -10.33
CA GLY A 65 9.25 -6.84 -11.60
C GLY A 65 9.62 -7.61 -12.86
N SER A 66 9.98 -8.90 -12.77
CA SER A 66 10.24 -9.71 -13.95
C SER A 66 8.92 -10.12 -14.62
N ASN A 67 8.63 -9.44 -15.74
CA ASN A 67 7.75 -9.82 -16.86
C ASN A 67 6.26 -9.40 -16.92
N LYS A 68 5.61 -8.79 -15.92
CA LYS A 68 4.15 -8.55 -16.05
C LYS A 68 3.63 -7.10 -16.03
N LEU A 69 4.33 -6.10 -15.47
CA LEU A 69 3.66 -4.81 -15.16
C LEU A 69 4.44 -3.51 -15.38
N GLY A 70 5.68 -3.51 -15.91
CA GLY A 70 6.41 -2.26 -16.18
C GLY A 70 6.64 -1.37 -14.95
N LEU A 71 6.71 -2.00 -13.76
CA LEU A 71 6.63 -1.36 -12.43
C LEU A 71 7.65 -0.26 -12.19
N SER A 72 8.86 -0.36 -12.76
CA SER A 72 9.93 0.63 -12.60
C SER A 72 9.57 2.03 -13.15
N SER A 73 8.59 2.11 -14.04
CA SER A 73 8.18 3.37 -14.67
C SER A 73 6.93 4.00 -14.06
N LEU A 74 6.24 3.30 -13.14
CA LEU A 74 4.99 3.79 -12.57
C LEU A 74 5.27 4.94 -11.60
N LYS A 75 4.70 6.10 -11.94
CA LYS A 75 4.77 7.34 -11.19
C LYS A 75 3.35 7.87 -11.03
N TRP A 76 2.87 7.91 -9.80
CA TRP A 76 1.52 8.40 -9.50
C TRP A 76 1.55 9.77 -8.83
N ARG A 77 0.51 10.56 -9.08
CA ARG A 77 0.30 11.87 -8.45
C ARG A 77 -0.82 11.87 -7.41
N SER A 78 -1.60 10.79 -7.35
CA SER A 78 -2.66 10.62 -6.37
C SER A 78 -2.47 9.36 -5.53
N ARG A 79 -2.84 9.45 -4.25
CA ARG A 79 -2.91 8.29 -3.35
C ARG A 79 -3.87 7.23 -3.86
N ARG A 80 -4.95 7.64 -4.53
CA ARG A 80 -5.97 6.71 -5.03
C ARG A 80 -5.38 5.72 -6.04
N GLU A 81 -4.61 6.19 -7.01
CA GLU A 81 -3.98 5.32 -8.00
C GLU A 81 -3.01 4.32 -7.35
N VAL A 82 -2.29 4.74 -6.30
CA VAL A 82 -1.43 3.85 -5.52
C VAL A 82 -2.24 2.76 -4.82
N VAL A 83 -3.35 3.12 -4.18
CA VAL A 83 -4.22 2.16 -3.49
C VAL A 83 -4.87 1.19 -4.47
N ASP A 84 -5.37 1.68 -5.61
CA ASP A 84 -5.95 0.85 -6.66
C ASP A 84 -4.91 -0.14 -7.22
N TRP A 85 -3.67 0.32 -7.41
CA TRP A 85 -2.56 -0.54 -7.82
C TRP A 85 -2.20 -1.58 -6.73
N LEU A 86 -2.09 -1.20 -5.46
CA LEU A 86 -1.85 -2.15 -4.36
C LEU A 86 -2.96 -3.19 -4.24
N ALA A 87 -4.22 -2.78 -4.40
CA ALA A 87 -5.37 -3.68 -4.35
C ALA A 87 -5.35 -4.71 -5.48
N SER A 88 -4.73 -4.39 -6.62
CA SER A 88 -4.62 -5.34 -7.75
C SER A 88 -3.73 -6.56 -7.46
N PHE A 89 -2.88 -6.49 -6.42
CA PHE A 89 -2.07 -7.62 -5.94
C PHE A 89 -2.83 -8.54 -4.99
N LEU A 90 -3.95 -8.07 -4.43
CA LEU A 90 -4.69 -8.84 -3.46
C LEU A 90 -5.66 -9.79 -4.19
N PRO A 91 -5.96 -10.96 -3.61
CA PRO A 91 -7.01 -11.81 -4.14
C PRO A 91 -8.30 -11.01 -4.22
N ALA A 92 -8.96 -11.08 -5.37
CA ALA A 92 -10.29 -10.51 -5.53
C ALA A 92 -11.15 -11.08 -4.40
N LYS A 93 -11.56 -10.20 -3.48
CA LYS A 93 -12.55 -10.54 -2.45
C LYS A 93 -13.72 -11.08 -3.25
N ALA A 94 -13.99 -12.38 -3.20
CA ALA A 94 -15.18 -12.94 -3.82
C ALA A 94 -16.34 -12.07 -3.34
N CYS A 95 -17.03 -11.45 -4.28
CA CYS A 95 -18.09 -10.53 -3.99
C CYS A 95 -19.19 -11.24 -3.20
N ASP A 96 -19.23 -11.03 -1.89
CA ASP A 96 -20.42 -11.27 -1.09
C ASP A 96 -20.99 -9.93 -0.63
N SER A 97 -22.06 -9.59 -1.33
CA SER A 97 -23.13 -8.64 -1.08
C SER A 97 -23.51 -8.45 0.40
N HIS A 98 -23.73 -7.18 0.81
CA HIS A 98 -24.48 -6.71 2.00
C HIS A 98 -23.84 -7.12 3.36
N THR A 99 -23.57 -6.25 4.36
CA THR A 99 -24.38 -5.18 4.96
C THR A 99 -23.52 -4.32 5.90
N SER A 100 -23.86 -3.04 5.95
CA SER A 100 -23.88 -2.16 7.15
C SER A 100 -22.59 -1.79 7.87
N SER A 101 -22.18 -0.55 7.59
CA SER A 101 -21.68 0.45 8.53
C SER A 101 -21.99 0.17 10.01
N THR A 102 -20.95 0.03 10.82
CA THR A 102 -20.96 0.59 12.19
C THR A 102 -19.54 1.01 12.57
N SER A 103 -19.32 2.32 12.55
CA SER A 103 -18.22 2.99 13.24
C SER A 103 -18.37 2.75 14.74
N LEU A 104 -17.33 2.23 15.40
CA LEU A 104 -17.13 2.45 16.83
C LEU A 104 -15.78 3.14 17.01
N THR A 105 -15.86 4.46 17.03
CA THR A 105 -14.80 5.35 17.49
C THR A 105 -14.67 5.24 19.00
N LEU A 106 -13.44 5.01 19.45
CA LEU A 106 -12.94 5.14 20.82
C LEU A 106 -13.37 6.47 21.45
N SER A 107 -13.68 6.47 22.75
CA SER A 107 -13.40 7.61 23.63
C SER A 107 -13.16 7.09 25.05
N LEU A 108 -11.89 7.09 25.44
CA LEU A 108 -11.52 7.17 26.86
C LEU A 108 -11.95 8.56 27.35
N GLU A 109 -12.72 8.62 28.42
CA GLU A 109 -12.71 9.79 29.29
C GLU A 109 -12.33 9.38 30.71
N VAL A 110 -11.19 9.93 31.10
CA VAL A 110 -10.68 10.04 32.46
C VAL A 110 -11.60 11.02 33.18
N HIS A 111 -12.08 10.69 34.38
CA HIS A 111 -12.38 11.71 35.39
C HIS A 111 -12.13 11.15 36.79
N LEU A 112 -11.13 11.74 37.43
CA LEU A 112 -10.98 11.79 38.89
C LEU A 112 -12.17 12.56 39.48
N SER A 113 -12.70 12.07 40.59
CA SER A 113 -13.09 12.84 41.78
C SER A 113 -13.15 11.90 42.96
#